data_AF-A0A937W0V7-F1
#
_entry.id   AF-A0A937W0V7-F1
#
_cell.length_a   1.000
_cell.length_b   1.000
_cell.length_c   1.000
_cell.angle_alpha   90.00
_cell.angle_beta   90.00
_cell.angle_gamma   90.00
#
_symmetry.space_group_name_H-M   'P 1'
#
loop_
_entity.id
_entity.type
_entity.pdbx_description
1 polymer ?
#
loop_
_entity_poly.entity_id
_entity_poly.type
_entity_poly.pdbx_seq_one_letter_code
_entity_poly.pdbx_strand_id
1 'polypeptide(L)'
;MLSSSSPDLILHGEELFRTGYVHEALQVFDTVLAAEPQNLLAGNNRGVILHRLGRYAEAEQTFLGMLQQDDAEANAVVNLASLYIEQCNLHQAGALLDRYGPCLSTPDIQALKAQLQQVAQALEAYQPTAKTQQLRIAMDVHDHAHAFEMYFNDQEPSHQRMCACFAGHELYHPALSRLFAQLVRARDGVIDIGAHIGYLTLLAATLVGPEGWVLACEPEEKNLRYLQENIALNGFTQVHVMPLALGLAPKTAKLFRNADDDAAHALWNVGRHPAYLQSRLQRATQDVRVEALDTMLRGVQFPGIRLIHLDTCGAELDILQGAVGTLEGQQVPYVICAMHRFGLQQMGTSEQELRHFMGYMGYTPYWIRPEAPHLVPLPPPQEAAAGDDTQVLFVHPAWAETDSVVLQV
;
A
#
# COMPACT_ATOMS: atom_id res chain seq x y z
N MET A 1 37.51 -20.19 -1.93
CA MET A 1 36.10 -20.57 -1.83
C MET A 1 35.72 -21.14 -3.17
N LEU A 2 35.29 -22.41 -3.21
CA LEU A 2 34.92 -23.07 -4.47
C LEU A 2 33.79 -22.26 -5.10
N SER A 3 33.96 -21.84 -6.36
CA SER A 3 32.86 -21.28 -7.15
C SER A 3 31.87 -22.41 -7.40
N SER A 4 30.86 -22.53 -6.53
CA SER A 4 29.75 -23.45 -6.73
C SER A 4 29.10 -23.14 -8.07
N SER A 5 28.85 -24.15 -8.89
CA SER A 5 28.17 -23.94 -10.15
C SER A 5 26.71 -23.55 -9.89
N SER A 6 26.08 -22.79 -10.79
CA SER A 6 24.67 -22.38 -10.64
C SER A 6 23.71 -23.56 -10.40
N PRO A 7 23.89 -24.75 -11.02
CA PRO A 7 23.11 -25.95 -10.67
C PRO A 7 23.25 -26.39 -9.20
N ASP A 8 24.47 -26.34 -8.64
CA ASP A 8 24.69 -26.72 -7.23
C ASP A 8 24.04 -25.72 -6.26
N LEU A 9 24.07 -24.43 -6.61
CA LEU A 9 23.42 -23.38 -5.83
C LEU A 9 21.90 -23.51 -5.87
N ILE A 10 21.31 -23.81 -7.03
CA ILE A 10 19.87 -24.02 -7.15
C ILE A 10 19.43 -25.20 -6.27
N LEU A 11 20.13 -26.34 -6.35
CA LEU A 11 19.83 -27.51 -5.52
C LEU A 11 19.93 -27.20 -4.01
N HIS A 12 20.92 -26.40 -3.63
CA HIS A 12 21.07 -25.94 -2.24
C HIS A 12 19.92 -25.03 -1.81
N GLY A 13 19.52 -24.07 -2.64
CA GLY A 13 18.38 -23.19 -2.38
C GLY A 13 17.07 -23.97 -2.23
N GLU A 14 16.86 -25.00 -3.05
CA GLU A 14 15.69 -25.88 -2.96
C GLU A 14 15.68 -26.71 -1.66
N GLU A 15 16.83 -27.20 -1.22
CA GLU A 15 16.95 -27.92 0.05
C GLU A 15 16.65 -27.00 1.25
N LEU A 16 17.22 -25.79 1.25
CA LEU A 16 16.94 -24.78 2.27
C LEU A 16 15.45 -24.45 2.32
N PHE A 17 14.81 -24.27 1.16
CA PHE A 17 13.39 -23.97 1.10
C PHE A 17 12.54 -25.13 1.65
N ARG A 18 12.88 -26.37 1.30
CA ARG A 18 12.18 -27.58 1.78
C ARG A 18 12.32 -27.77 3.29
N THR A 19 13.47 -27.40 3.84
CA THR A 19 13.78 -27.51 5.28
C THR A 19 13.31 -26.31 6.10
N GLY A 20 12.70 -25.31 5.48
CA GLY A 20 12.06 -24.16 6.15
C GLY A 20 12.96 -22.93 6.33
N TYR A 21 14.19 -22.95 5.82
CA TYR A 21 15.11 -21.81 5.82
C TYR A 21 14.80 -20.88 4.63
N VAL A 22 13.63 -20.25 4.70
CA VAL A 22 13.02 -19.54 3.56
C VAL A 22 13.83 -18.29 3.15
N HIS A 23 14.43 -17.56 4.10
CA HIS A 23 15.21 -16.37 3.80
C HIS A 23 16.58 -16.70 3.21
N GLU A 24 17.22 -17.74 3.71
CA GLU A 24 18.49 -18.25 3.20
C GLU A 24 18.32 -18.83 1.79
N ALA A 25 17.22 -19.55 1.55
CA ALA A 25 16.85 -20.02 0.21
C ALA A 25 16.69 -18.84 -0.77
N LEU A 26 16.00 -17.77 -0.36
CA LEU A 26 15.82 -16.59 -1.20
C LEU A 26 17.16 -15.93 -1.59
N GLN A 27 18.07 -15.76 -0.62
CA GLN A 27 19.41 -15.20 -0.86
C GLN A 27 20.22 -16.03 -1.86
N VAL A 28 20.08 -17.36 -1.81
CA VAL A 28 20.74 -18.25 -2.77
C VAL A 28 20.21 -18.01 -4.18
N PHE A 29 18.88 -17.91 -4.36
CA PHE A 29 18.30 -17.64 -5.68
C PHE A 29 18.61 -16.22 -6.19
N ASP A 30 18.64 -15.22 -5.32
CA ASP A 30 19.09 -13.86 -5.68
C ASP A 30 20.55 -13.88 -6.16
N THR A 31 21.41 -14.66 -5.51
CA THR A 31 22.82 -14.82 -5.92
C THR A 31 22.94 -15.48 -7.30
N VAL A 32 22.13 -16.51 -7.58
CA VAL A 32 22.10 -17.16 -8.90
C VAL A 32 21.62 -16.18 -9.97
N LEU A 33 20.55 -15.42 -9.72
CA LEU A 33 20.01 -14.46 -10.70
C LEU A 33 20.91 -13.24 -10.92
N ALA A 34 21.72 -12.86 -9.93
CA ALA A 34 22.75 -11.83 -10.12
C ALA A 34 23.83 -12.26 -11.10
N ALA A 35 24.18 -13.56 -11.13
CA ALA A 35 25.16 -14.12 -12.07
C ALA A 35 24.53 -14.52 -13.41
N GLU A 36 23.31 -15.06 -13.38
CA GLU A 36 22.56 -15.57 -14.52
C GLU A 36 21.13 -14.99 -14.52
N PRO A 37 20.93 -13.75 -14.97
CA PRO A 37 19.61 -13.09 -14.94
C PRO A 37 18.52 -13.79 -15.77
N GLN A 38 18.91 -14.69 -16.66
CA GLN A 38 18.01 -15.47 -17.53
C GLN A 38 17.72 -16.88 -17.01
N ASN A 39 18.14 -17.20 -15.79
CA ASN A 39 17.92 -18.52 -15.20
C ASN A 39 16.46 -18.68 -14.74
N LEU A 40 15.61 -19.25 -15.60
CA LEU A 40 14.18 -19.43 -15.35
C LEU A 40 13.89 -20.29 -14.10
N LEU A 41 14.73 -21.28 -13.79
CA LEU A 41 14.54 -22.14 -12.62
C LEU A 41 14.77 -21.35 -11.31
N ALA A 42 15.83 -20.56 -11.24
CA ALA A 42 16.09 -19.68 -10.10
C ALA A 42 15.01 -18.59 -9.99
N GLY A 43 14.55 -18.03 -11.11
CA GLY A 43 13.44 -17.09 -11.17
C GLY A 43 12.15 -17.68 -10.60
N ASN A 44 11.80 -18.90 -11.02
CA ASN A 44 10.62 -19.60 -10.53
C ASN A 44 10.66 -19.80 -9.01
N ASN A 45 11.77 -20.35 -8.49
CA ASN A 45 11.92 -20.62 -7.06
C ASN A 45 11.92 -19.34 -6.23
N ARG A 46 12.56 -18.27 -6.72
CA ARG A 46 12.51 -16.94 -6.11
C ARG A 46 11.07 -16.43 -6.02
N GLY A 47 10.33 -16.47 -7.12
CA GLY A 47 8.93 -16.00 -7.17
C GLY A 47 8.04 -16.75 -6.19
N VAL A 48 8.16 -18.08 -6.12
CA VAL A 48 7.40 -18.93 -5.18
C VAL A 48 7.73 -18.60 -3.72
N ILE A 49 9.02 -18.38 -3.41
CA ILE A 49 9.44 -18.00 -2.05
C ILE A 49 8.88 -16.63 -1.68
N LEU A 50 8.99 -15.65 -2.57
CA LEU A 50 8.46 -14.31 -2.34
C LEU A 50 6.94 -14.34 -2.15
N HIS A 51 6.24 -15.16 -2.93
CA HIS A 51 4.81 -15.38 -2.78
C HIS A 51 4.47 -15.90 -1.37
N ARG A 52 5.19 -16.94 -0.91
CA ARG A 52 5.01 -17.51 0.44
C ARG A 52 5.34 -16.53 1.57
N LEU A 53 6.25 -15.59 1.33
CA LEU A 53 6.61 -14.53 2.27
C LEU A 53 5.64 -13.34 2.23
N GLY A 54 4.57 -13.38 1.43
CA GLY A 54 3.62 -12.26 1.24
C GLY A 54 4.21 -11.07 0.48
N ARG A 55 5.39 -11.22 -0.14
CA ARG A 55 6.05 -10.19 -0.96
C ARG A 55 5.51 -10.23 -2.39
N TYR A 56 4.20 -10.03 -2.52
CA TYR A 56 3.43 -10.27 -3.75
C TYR A 56 3.93 -9.47 -4.95
N ALA A 57 4.24 -8.17 -4.78
CA ALA A 57 4.72 -7.31 -5.87
C ALA A 57 6.05 -7.81 -6.45
N GLU A 58 6.96 -8.30 -5.60
CA GLU A 58 8.25 -8.82 -6.06
C GLU A 58 8.11 -10.19 -6.70
N ALA A 59 7.20 -11.03 -6.19
CA ALA A 59 6.85 -12.30 -6.80
C ALA A 59 6.27 -12.08 -8.22
N GLU A 60 5.32 -11.16 -8.35
CA GLU A 60 4.74 -10.74 -9.63
C GLU A 60 5.81 -10.24 -10.60
N GLN A 61 6.68 -9.32 -10.19
CA GLN A 61 7.78 -8.83 -11.02
C GLN A 61 8.70 -9.96 -11.48
N THR A 62 8.95 -10.95 -10.62
CA THR A 62 9.78 -12.12 -10.97
C THR A 62 9.15 -12.93 -12.10
N PHE A 63 7.87 -13.28 -11.97
CA PHE A 63 7.17 -14.07 -12.99
C PHE A 63 6.97 -13.29 -14.29
N LEU A 64 6.68 -11.98 -14.22
CA LEU A 64 6.61 -11.13 -15.41
C LEU A 64 7.97 -11.04 -16.13
N GLY A 65 9.07 -10.97 -15.38
CA GLY A 65 10.43 -11.00 -15.94
C GLY A 65 10.73 -12.31 -16.68
N MET A 66 10.26 -13.45 -16.15
CA MET A 66 10.37 -14.74 -16.84
C MET A 66 9.59 -14.75 -18.17
N LEU A 67 8.36 -14.20 -18.18
CA LEU A 67 7.54 -14.10 -19.39
C LEU A 67 8.09 -13.13 -20.46
N GLN A 68 8.93 -12.16 -20.07
CA GLN A 68 9.65 -11.32 -21.03
C GLN A 68 10.77 -12.10 -21.75
N GLN A 69 11.33 -13.12 -21.11
CA GLN A 69 12.41 -13.95 -21.66
C GLN A 69 11.84 -15.07 -22.52
N ASP A 70 10.81 -15.75 -22.02
CA ASP A 70 10.05 -16.75 -22.73
C ASP A 70 8.55 -16.47 -22.55
N ASP A 71 7.92 -15.95 -23.62
CA ASP A 71 6.51 -15.56 -23.63
C ASP A 71 5.57 -16.75 -23.35
N ALA A 72 6.06 -18.00 -23.36
CA ALA A 72 5.28 -19.19 -23.04
C ALA A 72 5.88 -20.03 -21.90
N GLU A 73 6.60 -19.43 -20.94
CA GLU A 73 7.11 -20.18 -19.78
C GLU A 73 5.96 -20.63 -18.86
N ALA A 74 5.69 -21.93 -18.85
CA ALA A 74 4.51 -22.51 -18.20
C ALA A 74 4.44 -22.23 -16.70
N ASN A 75 5.57 -22.34 -16.00
CA ASN A 75 5.62 -22.14 -14.55
C ASN A 75 5.32 -20.69 -14.16
N ALA A 76 5.81 -19.73 -14.96
CA ALA A 76 5.53 -18.32 -14.74
C ALA A 76 4.04 -18.02 -14.91
N VAL A 77 3.40 -18.56 -15.96
CA VAL A 77 1.95 -18.39 -16.18
C VAL A 77 1.14 -18.98 -15.03
N VAL A 78 1.46 -20.21 -14.60
CA VAL A 78 0.74 -20.90 -13.51
C VAL A 78 0.87 -20.13 -12.19
N ASN A 79 2.08 -19.78 -11.79
CA ASN A 79 2.31 -19.11 -10.51
C ASN A 79 1.74 -17.69 -10.49
N LEU A 80 1.85 -16.96 -11.60
CA LEU A 80 1.28 -15.62 -11.71
C LEU A 80 -0.25 -15.65 -11.73
N ALA A 81 -0.87 -16.60 -12.45
CA ALA A 81 -2.31 -16.80 -12.41
C ALA A 81 -2.81 -17.17 -11.01
N SER A 82 -2.12 -18.07 -10.30
CA SER A 82 -2.47 -18.43 -8.91
C SER A 82 -2.37 -17.21 -8.00
N LEU A 83 -1.27 -16.46 -8.09
CA LEU A 83 -1.05 -15.24 -7.32
C LEU A 83 -2.16 -14.19 -7.57
N TYR A 84 -2.63 -14.04 -8.81
CA TYR A 84 -3.76 -13.16 -9.11
C TYR A 84 -5.10 -13.69 -8.60
N ILE A 85 -5.37 -15.00 -8.72
CA ILE A 85 -6.61 -15.59 -8.19
C ILE A 85 -6.66 -15.46 -6.67
N GLU A 86 -5.55 -15.70 -5.98
CA GLU A 86 -5.43 -15.58 -4.52
C GLU A 86 -5.63 -14.14 -4.03
N GLN A 87 -5.22 -13.15 -4.82
CA GLN A 87 -5.47 -11.73 -4.57
C GLN A 87 -6.85 -11.25 -5.07
N CYS A 88 -7.73 -12.16 -5.49
CA CYS A 88 -9.03 -11.85 -6.10
C CYS A 88 -8.94 -10.95 -7.36
N ASN A 89 -7.77 -10.87 -7.99
CA ASN A 89 -7.57 -10.15 -9.24
C ASN A 89 -7.97 -11.01 -10.45
N LEU A 90 -9.25 -11.38 -10.48
CA LEU A 90 -9.80 -12.37 -11.44
C LEU A 90 -9.69 -11.91 -12.89
N HIS A 91 -9.72 -10.59 -13.11
CA HIS A 91 -9.53 -10.03 -14.43
C HIS A 91 -8.12 -10.30 -14.96
N GLN A 92 -7.08 -10.02 -14.18
CA GLN A 92 -5.69 -10.28 -14.60
C GLN A 92 -5.42 -11.78 -14.75
N ALA A 93 -5.94 -12.60 -13.84
CA ALA A 93 -5.89 -14.05 -13.95
C ALA A 93 -6.56 -14.55 -15.26
N GLY A 94 -7.76 -14.05 -15.58
CA GLY A 94 -8.49 -14.40 -16.80
C GLY A 94 -7.74 -14.01 -18.07
N ALA A 95 -7.29 -12.75 -18.16
CA ALA A 95 -6.55 -12.26 -19.32
C ALA A 95 -5.27 -13.07 -19.57
N LEU A 96 -4.55 -13.44 -18.50
CA LEU A 96 -3.34 -14.26 -18.57
C LEU A 96 -3.65 -15.68 -19.08
N LEU A 97 -4.67 -16.33 -18.50
CA LEU A 97 -5.07 -17.69 -18.84
C LEU A 97 -5.73 -17.81 -20.23
N ASP A 98 -6.37 -16.75 -20.72
CA ASP A 98 -6.91 -16.68 -22.08
C ASP A 98 -5.80 -16.51 -23.12
N ARG A 99 -4.80 -15.67 -22.81
CA ARG A 99 -3.67 -15.45 -23.71
C ARG A 99 -2.79 -16.70 -23.86
N TYR A 100 -2.42 -17.34 -22.76
CA TYR A 100 -1.40 -18.41 -22.76
C TYR A 100 -1.97 -19.81 -22.63
N GLY A 101 -3.19 -19.95 -22.08
CA GLY A 101 -3.80 -21.25 -21.85
C GLY A 101 -3.95 -22.14 -23.09
N PRO A 102 -4.31 -21.63 -24.28
CA PRO A 102 -4.38 -22.44 -25.50
C PRO A 102 -3.04 -23.06 -25.90
N CYS A 103 -1.94 -22.34 -25.68
CA CYS A 103 -0.59 -22.77 -26.09
C CYS A 103 0.05 -23.75 -25.11
N LEU A 104 -0.32 -23.68 -23.82
CA LEU A 104 0.33 -24.45 -22.76
C LEU A 104 -0.43 -25.71 -22.35
N SER A 105 -1.76 -25.69 -22.40
CA SER A 105 -2.65 -26.86 -22.21
C SER A 105 -2.23 -27.86 -21.11
N THR A 106 -1.70 -27.38 -19.97
CA THR A 106 -1.31 -28.22 -18.83
C THR A 106 -2.49 -28.52 -17.90
N PRO A 107 -2.46 -29.62 -17.12
CA PRO A 107 -3.46 -29.88 -16.09
C PRO A 107 -3.64 -28.72 -15.09
N ASP A 108 -2.55 -28.06 -14.71
CA ASP A 108 -2.57 -26.93 -13.77
C ASP A 108 -3.30 -25.72 -14.35
N ILE A 109 -3.11 -25.42 -15.64
CA ILE A 109 -3.84 -24.33 -16.31
C ILE A 109 -5.33 -24.64 -16.39
N GLN A 110 -5.72 -25.90 -16.63
CA GLN A 110 -7.13 -26.29 -16.62
C GLN A 110 -7.74 -26.19 -15.22
N ALA A 111 -6.98 -26.59 -14.18
CA ALA A 111 -7.38 -26.45 -12.79
C ALA A 111 -7.56 -24.97 -12.41
N LEU A 112 -6.64 -24.09 -12.80
CA LEU A 112 -6.73 -22.65 -12.57
C LEU A 112 -7.90 -22.01 -13.31
N LYS A 113 -8.20 -22.43 -14.55
CA LYS A 113 -9.40 -21.98 -15.28
C LYS A 113 -10.68 -22.40 -14.57
N ALA A 114 -10.74 -23.65 -14.07
CA ALA A 114 -11.88 -24.13 -13.31
C ALA A 114 -12.02 -23.39 -11.96
N GLN A 115 -10.90 -23.12 -11.27
CA GLN A 115 -10.87 -22.34 -10.04
C GLN A 115 -11.33 -20.90 -10.30
N LEU A 116 -10.80 -20.25 -11.33
CA LEU A 116 -11.22 -18.91 -11.74
C LEU A 116 -12.73 -18.87 -12.05
N GLN A 117 -13.24 -19.85 -12.80
CA GLN A 117 -14.67 -19.96 -13.11
C GLN A 117 -15.51 -20.20 -11.85
N GLN A 118 -15.04 -21.04 -10.92
CA GLN A 118 -15.72 -21.29 -9.65
C GLN A 118 -15.78 -20.03 -8.79
N VAL A 119 -14.68 -19.28 -8.68
CA VAL A 119 -14.64 -18.01 -7.94
C VAL A 119 -15.52 -16.96 -8.64
N ALA A 120 -15.47 -16.86 -9.97
CA ALA A 120 -16.34 -15.98 -10.74
C ALA A 120 -17.83 -16.33 -10.58
N GLN A 121 -18.20 -17.62 -10.63
CA GLN A 121 -19.57 -18.07 -10.39
C GLN A 121 -20.03 -17.84 -8.94
N ALA A 122 -19.13 -18.01 -7.97
CA ALA A 122 -19.44 -17.67 -6.57
C ALA A 122 -19.70 -16.16 -6.41
N LEU A 123 -18.96 -15.31 -7.12
CA LEU A 123 -19.19 -13.86 -7.18
C LEU A 123 -20.44 -13.47 -7.99
N GLU A 124 -20.79 -14.19 -9.05
CA GLU A 124 -22.01 -13.94 -9.85
C GLU A 124 -23.28 -14.43 -9.13
N ALA A 125 -23.20 -15.56 -8.41
CA ALA A 125 -24.30 -16.09 -7.60
C ALA A 125 -24.51 -15.30 -6.31
N TYR A 126 -23.53 -14.50 -5.91
CA TYR A 126 -23.66 -13.51 -4.87
C TYR A 126 -24.56 -12.38 -5.37
N GLN A 127 -25.79 -12.29 -4.84
CA GLN A 127 -26.73 -11.23 -5.22
C GLN A 127 -26.48 -9.97 -4.40
N PRO A 128 -26.05 -8.86 -5.03
CA PRO A 128 -25.77 -7.61 -4.33
C PRO A 128 -27.09 -6.92 -3.96
N THR A 129 -27.55 -7.10 -2.74
CA THR A 129 -28.39 -6.07 -2.12
C THR A 129 -27.47 -4.99 -1.60
N ALA A 130 -27.65 -3.74 -2.03
CA ALA A 130 -27.05 -2.56 -1.40
C ALA A 130 -27.15 -2.66 0.12
N LYS A 131 -26.11 -3.13 0.81
CA LYS A 131 -26.08 -3.27 2.26
C LYS A 131 -24.65 -3.16 2.77
N THR A 132 -24.42 -2.03 3.43
CA THR A 132 -23.49 -1.84 4.55
C THR A 132 -23.02 -3.15 5.16
N GLN A 133 -21.70 -3.40 5.19
CA GLN A 133 -21.15 -4.31 6.18
C GLN A 133 -20.85 -3.50 7.43
N GLN A 134 -21.60 -3.73 8.50
CA GLN A 134 -21.28 -3.15 9.79
C GLN A 134 -20.00 -3.79 10.30
N LEU A 135 -18.88 -3.15 10.02
CA LEU A 135 -17.60 -3.58 10.51
C LEU A 135 -17.46 -3.13 11.95
N ARG A 136 -17.18 -4.05 12.87
CA ARG A 136 -16.81 -3.69 14.24
C ARG A 136 -15.36 -4.06 14.45
N ILE A 137 -14.47 -3.13 14.14
CA ILE A 137 -13.04 -3.30 14.40
C ILE A 137 -12.81 -3.03 15.88
N ALA A 138 -12.88 -4.06 16.72
CA ALA A 138 -12.47 -3.95 18.11
C ALA A 138 -10.94 -3.92 18.16
N MET A 139 -10.38 -2.75 18.47
CA MET A 139 -8.96 -2.63 18.77
C MET A 139 -8.79 -2.38 20.26
N ASP A 140 -8.06 -3.26 20.94
CA ASP A 140 -7.60 -3.03 22.31
C ASP A 140 -6.34 -2.16 22.24
N VAL A 141 -6.53 -0.85 22.24
CA VAL A 141 -5.43 0.12 22.29
C VAL A 141 -5.69 1.08 23.43
N HIS A 142 -4.67 1.31 24.26
CA HIS A 142 -4.79 2.12 25.49
C HIS A 142 -5.87 1.64 26.48
N ASP A 143 -6.07 0.32 26.60
CA ASP A 143 -7.07 -0.31 27.49
C ASP A 143 -8.54 -0.01 27.16
N HIS A 144 -8.83 0.51 25.95
CA HIS A 144 -10.18 0.80 25.49
C HIS A 144 -10.46 0.10 24.15
N ALA A 145 -11.65 -0.49 24.04
CA ALA A 145 -12.13 -1.04 22.78
C ALA A 145 -12.67 0.09 21.89
N HIS A 146 -11.98 0.35 20.79
CA HIS A 146 -12.44 1.27 19.74
C HIS A 146 -13.29 0.49 18.70
N ALA A 147 -14.22 1.16 18.00
CA ALA A 147 -14.97 0.59 16.88
C ALA A 147 -15.61 1.68 16.02
N PHE A 148 -15.69 1.44 14.71
CA PHE A 148 -16.40 2.28 13.73
C PHE A 148 -16.88 1.43 12.56
N GLU A 149 -17.94 1.87 11.88
CA GLU A 149 -18.60 1.17 10.77
C GLU A 149 -18.18 1.74 9.42
N MET A 150 -18.21 0.92 8.35
CA MET A 150 -17.85 1.36 7.00
C MET A 150 -18.73 0.71 5.92
N TYR A 151 -19.12 1.48 4.93
CA TYR A 151 -19.67 1.01 3.67
C TYR A 151 -18.56 0.45 2.77
N PHE A 152 -18.83 -0.71 2.18
CA PHE A 152 -17.98 -1.33 1.18
C PHE A 152 -18.74 -1.62 -0.10
N ASN A 153 -18.03 -1.54 -1.21
CA ASN A 153 -18.49 -1.97 -2.52
C ASN A 153 -17.65 -3.17 -2.95
N ASP A 154 -18.25 -4.35 -2.93
CA ASP A 154 -17.59 -5.59 -3.32
C ASP A 154 -17.24 -5.67 -4.81
N GLN A 155 -17.58 -4.65 -5.61
CA GLN A 155 -17.11 -4.52 -6.99
C GLN A 155 -15.76 -3.79 -7.09
N GLU A 156 -15.29 -3.17 -6.01
CA GLU A 156 -14.03 -2.44 -5.97
C GLU A 156 -12.92 -3.31 -5.38
N PRO A 157 -11.78 -3.48 -6.08
CA PRO A 157 -10.69 -4.35 -5.62
C PRO A 157 -10.17 -4.00 -4.22
N SER A 158 -10.01 -2.71 -3.90
CA SER A 158 -9.49 -2.32 -2.58
C SER A 158 -10.47 -2.64 -1.45
N HIS A 159 -11.77 -2.46 -1.68
CA HIS A 159 -12.81 -2.78 -0.72
C HIS A 159 -12.92 -4.28 -0.48
N GLN A 160 -12.76 -5.11 -1.53
CA GLN A 160 -12.70 -6.56 -1.39
C GLN A 160 -11.54 -6.99 -0.48
N ARG A 161 -10.34 -6.41 -0.68
CA ARG A 161 -9.17 -6.68 0.20
C ARG A 161 -9.45 -6.30 1.64
N MET A 162 -10.03 -5.12 1.87
CA MET A 162 -10.45 -4.68 3.20
C MET A 162 -11.45 -5.68 3.81
N CYS A 163 -12.52 -6.04 3.10
CA CYS A 163 -13.52 -7.01 3.55
C CYS A 163 -12.90 -8.37 3.92
N ALA A 164 -11.94 -8.85 3.12
CA ALA A 164 -11.24 -10.11 3.39
C ALA A 164 -10.45 -10.07 4.70
N CYS A 165 -9.69 -8.99 4.95
CA CYS A 165 -8.99 -8.79 6.23
C CYS A 165 -9.98 -8.86 7.40
N PHE A 166 -11.10 -8.14 7.29
CA PHE A 166 -12.03 -8.03 8.41
C PHE A 166 -12.85 -9.30 8.66
N ALA A 167 -13.19 -10.06 7.60
CA ALA A 167 -13.79 -11.39 7.74
C ALA A 167 -12.84 -12.35 8.49
N GLY A 168 -11.53 -12.18 8.33
CA GLY A 168 -10.48 -12.85 9.09
C GLY A 168 -10.30 -12.36 10.53
N HIS A 169 -11.07 -11.35 10.98
CA HIS A 169 -10.87 -10.63 12.25
C HIS A 169 -9.50 -9.93 12.32
N GLU A 170 -8.94 -9.54 11.18
CA GLU A 170 -7.68 -8.82 11.06
C GLU A 170 -7.90 -7.33 10.74
N LEU A 171 -6.92 -6.49 11.06
CA LEU A 171 -6.90 -5.08 10.67
C LEU A 171 -6.43 -4.95 9.21
N TYR A 172 -6.98 -3.98 8.48
CA TYR A 172 -6.39 -3.57 7.21
C TYR A 172 -5.08 -2.82 7.49
N HIS A 173 -3.99 -3.17 6.83
CA HIS A 173 -2.62 -2.74 7.20
C HIS A 173 -2.35 -2.83 8.73
N PRO A 174 -2.19 -4.04 9.30
CA PRO A 174 -2.19 -4.24 10.74
C PRO A 174 -1.06 -3.49 11.47
N ALA A 175 0.16 -3.47 10.92
CA ALA A 175 1.28 -2.74 11.52
C ALA A 175 1.04 -1.22 11.52
N LEU A 176 0.52 -0.68 10.41
CA LEU A 176 0.20 0.74 10.30
C LEU A 176 -0.94 1.11 11.27
N SER A 177 -2.01 0.32 11.32
CA SER A 177 -3.16 0.57 12.19
C SER A 177 -2.79 0.56 13.66
N ARG A 178 -1.96 -0.41 14.10
CA ARG A 178 -1.47 -0.47 15.49
C ARG A 178 -0.58 0.72 15.82
N LEU A 179 0.34 1.07 14.93
CA LEU A 179 1.19 2.23 15.12
C LEU A 179 0.35 3.51 15.23
N PHE A 180 -0.61 3.71 14.31
CA PHE A 180 -1.54 4.83 14.35
C PHE A 180 -2.22 4.95 15.72
N ALA A 181 -2.70 3.82 16.24
CA ALA A 181 -3.38 3.74 17.51
C ALA A 181 -2.47 3.99 18.73
N GLN A 182 -1.17 3.74 18.62
CA GLN A 182 -0.20 4.07 19.68
C GLN A 182 0.23 5.53 19.67
N LEU A 183 0.31 6.15 18.47
CA LEU A 183 0.80 7.51 18.30
C LEU A 183 -0.26 8.56 18.64
N VAL A 184 -1.52 8.29 18.29
CA VAL A 184 -2.64 9.23 18.38
C VAL A 184 -3.38 9.05 19.70
N ARG A 185 -3.60 10.16 20.40
CA ARG A 185 -4.27 10.23 21.70
C ARG A 185 -5.53 11.07 21.61
N ALA A 186 -6.38 10.97 22.64
CA ALA A 186 -7.55 11.80 22.76
C ALA A 186 -7.17 13.30 22.73
N ARG A 187 -7.97 14.11 22.03
CA ARG A 187 -7.81 15.55 21.78
C ARG A 187 -6.71 15.95 20.80
N ASP A 188 -6.01 14.98 20.20
CA ASP A 188 -5.02 15.27 19.18
C ASP A 188 -5.64 15.77 17.87
N GLY A 189 -4.80 16.40 17.05
CA GLY A 189 -5.08 16.72 15.65
C GLY A 189 -4.41 15.75 14.69
N VAL A 190 -5.14 15.25 13.70
CA VAL A 190 -4.60 14.35 12.66
C VAL A 190 -4.93 14.89 11.28
N ILE A 191 -3.96 14.84 10.37
CA ILE A 191 -4.18 15.13 8.94
C ILE A 191 -3.96 13.84 8.15
N ASP A 192 -4.97 13.40 7.41
CA ASP A 192 -4.94 12.21 6.56
C ASP A 192 -5.00 12.64 5.08
N ILE A 193 -3.94 12.37 4.32
CA ILE A 193 -3.75 12.86 2.96
C ILE A 193 -3.73 11.66 2.02
N GLY A 194 -4.73 11.61 1.13
CA GLY A 194 -5.06 10.38 0.38
C GLY A 194 -5.99 9.48 1.17
N ALA A 195 -7.07 10.07 1.70
CA ALA A 195 -7.94 9.39 2.67
C ALA A 195 -8.75 8.22 2.08
N HIS A 196 -8.83 8.09 0.74
CA HIS A 196 -9.56 7.03 0.04
C HIS A 196 -11.01 6.94 0.56
N ILE A 197 -11.48 5.76 0.98
CA ILE A 197 -12.82 5.60 1.58
C ILE A 197 -12.84 5.81 3.10
N GLY A 198 -11.71 6.20 3.69
CA GLY A 198 -11.63 6.71 5.06
C GLY A 198 -11.20 5.73 6.13
N TYR A 199 -10.66 4.54 5.82
CA TYR A 199 -10.28 3.57 6.86
C TYR A 199 -9.41 4.18 7.99
N LEU A 200 -8.31 4.86 7.62
CA LEU A 200 -7.44 5.54 8.60
C LEU A 200 -8.06 6.82 9.15
N THR A 201 -8.83 7.56 8.35
CA THR A 201 -9.60 8.73 8.82
C THR A 201 -10.58 8.36 9.95
N LEU A 202 -11.35 7.28 9.80
CA LEU A 202 -12.30 6.82 10.82
C LEU A 202 -11.59 6.27 12.06
N LEU A 203 -10.46 5.58 11.86
CA LEU A 203 -9.61 5.17 12.96
C LEU A 203 -9.10 6.39 13.75
N ALA A 204 -8.55 7.39 13.06
CA ALA A 204 -8.11 8.64 13.67
C ALA A 204 -9.23 9.33 14.44
N ALA A 205 -10.42 9.45 13.84
CA ALA A 205 -11.59 10.08 14.44
C ALA A 205 -12.00 9.40 15.75
N THR A 206 -11.90 8.07 15.79
CA THR A 206 -12.21 7.26 16.97
C THR A 206 -11.20 7.46 18.10
N LEU A 207 -9.91 7.62 17.77
CA LEU A 207 -8.82 7.79 18.73
C LEU A 207 -8.76 9.21 19.32
N VAL A 208 -8.89 10.23 18.47
CA VAL A 208 -8.85 11.64 18.92
C VAL A 208 -10.09 12.02 19.72
N GLY A 209 -11.21 11.31 19.52
CA GLY A 209 -12.47 11.56 20.20
C GLY A 209 -13.12 12.90 19.81
N PRO A 210 -14.26 13.27 20.43
CA PRO A 210 -15.08 14.42 20.02
C PRO A 210 -14.43 15.78 20.29
N GLU A 211 -13.39 15.83 21.12
CA GLU A 211 -12.65 17.06 21.46
C GLU A 211 -11.35 17.21 20.65
N GLY A 212 -10.97 16.19 19.86
CA GLY A 212 -9.89 16.29 18.89
C GLY A 212 -10.41 16.68 17.52
N TRP A 213 -9.58 16.55 16.49
CA TRP A 213 -9.97 16.85 15.11
C TRP A 213 -9.21 16.03 14.09
N VAL A 214 -9.84 15.77 12.94
CA VAL A 214 -9.22 15.11 11.79
C VAL A 214 -9.47 15.94 10.53
N LEU A 215 -8.44 16.13 9.72
CA LEU A 215 -8.56 16.73 8.38
C LEU A 215 -8.22 15.68 7.33
N ALA A 216 -9.23 15.23 6.57
CA ALA A 216 -9.08 14.22 5.53
C ALA A 216 -9.11 14.87 4.14
N CYS A 217 -8.08 14.62 3.32
CA CYS A 217 -7.99 15.12 1.96
C CYS A 217 -8.14 13.96 0.97
N GLU A 218 -9.18 14.02 0.12
CA GLU A 218 -9.44 13.02 -0.92
C GLU A 218 -9.95 13.72 -2.20
N PRO A 219 -9.22 13.64 -3.33
CA PRO A 219 -9.60 14.31 -4.56
C PRO A 219 -10.61 13.56 -5.45
N GLU A 220 -10.69 12.23 -5.41
CA GLU A 220 -11.50 11.46 -6.37
C GLU A 220 -12.97 11.37 -5.93
N GLU A 221 -13.89 11.64 -6.86
CA GLU A 221 -15.30 11.86 -6.53
C GLU A 221 -16.01 10.63 -5.95
N LYS A 222 -15.66 9.41 -6.38
CA LYS A 222 -16.26 8.16 -5.88
C LYS A 222 -15.74 7.86 -4.47
N ASN A 223 -14.42 7.93 -4.27
CA ASN A 223 -13.79 7.69 -2.97
C ASN A 223 -14.26 8.71 -1.94
N LEU A 224 -14.33 10.00 -2.33
CA LEU A 224 -14.84 11.08 -1.51
C LEU A 224 -16.29 10.84 -1.02
N ARG A 225 -17.16 10.29 -1.88
CA ARG A 225 -18.54 9.96 -1.48
C ARG A 225 -18.56 8.87 -0.41
N TYR A 226 -17.80 7.80 -0.58
CA TYR A 226 -17.68 6.75 0.43
C TYR A 226 -17.10 7.29 1.75
N LEU A 227 -16.05 8.12 1.68
CA LEU A 227 -15.48 8.78 2.85
C LEU A 227 -16.54 9.58 3.62
N GLN A 228 -17.32 10.41 2.93
CA GLN A 228 -18.38 11.23 3.55
C GLN A 228 -19.51 10.37 4.14
N GLU A 229 -19.93 9.32 3.43
CA GLU A 229 -20.95 8.38 3.91
C GLU A 229 -20.46 7.62 5.15
N ASN A 230 -19.20 7.19 5.18
CA ASN A 230 -18.58 6.50 6.30
C ASN A 230 -18.45 7.41 7.52
N ILE A 231 -18.07 8.67 7.34
CA ILE A 231 -18.04 9.67 8.42
C ILE A 231 -19.45 9.88 8.99
N ALA A 232 -20.45 10.04 8.12
CA ALA A 232 -21.83 10.27 8.51
C ALA A 232 -22.44 9.06 9.24
N LEU A 233 -22.11 7.83 8.80
CA LEU A 233 -22.56 6.58 9.41
C LEU A 233 -22.18 6.50 10.89
N ASN A 234 -21.00 7.00 11.25
CA ASN A 234 -20.48 6.97 12.61
C ASN A 234 -20.81 8.24 13.42
N GLY A 235 -21.48 9.23 12.80
CA GLY A 235 -21.80 10.49 13.45
C GLY A 235 -20.58 11.32 13.84
N PHE A 236 -19.44 11.14 13.15
CA PHE A 236 -18.23 11.91 13.45
C PHE A 236 -18.38 13.35 12.98
N THR A 237 -18.45 14.29 13.93
CA THR A 237 -18.58 15.72 13.66
C THR A 237 -17.23 16.45 13.65
N GLN A 238 -16.19 15.81 14.19
CA GLN A 238 -14.83 16.35 14.31
C GLN A 238 -13.94 16.07 13.10
N VAL A 239 -14.49 15.46 12.04
CA VAL A 239 -13.78 15.16 10.79
C VAL A 239 -14.12 16.23 9.75
N HIS A 240 -13.10 16.87 9.22
CA HIS A 240 -13.20 17.88 8.18
C HIS A 240 -12.68 17.30 6.87
N VAL A 241 -13.52 17.25 5.84
CA VAL A 241 -13.17 16.66 4.54
C VAL A 241 -12.87 17.76 3.52
N MET A 242 -11.72 17.65 2.85
CA MET A 242 -11.29 18.54 1.78
C MET A 242 -11.29 17.79 0.43
N PRO A 243 -12.15 18.17 -0.53
CA PRO A 243 -12.28 17.49 -1.83
C PRO A 243 -11.20 17.97 -2.81
N LEU A 244 -9.94 17.78 -2.46
CA LEU A 244 -8.77 18.24 -3.19
C LEU A 244 -7.57 17.33 -2.96
N ALA A 245 -6.61 17.42 -3.86
CA ALA A 245 -5.28 16.84 -3.66
C ALA A 245 -4.37 17.88 -2.99
N LEU A 246 -3.37 17.42 -2.26
CA LEU A 246 -2.30 18.30 -1.80
C LEU A 246 -1.09 18.20 -2.73
N GLY A 247 -0.24 19.23 -2.72
CA GLY A 247 1.02 19.27 -3.46
C GLY A 247 1.81 20.53 -3.15
N LEU A 248 2.78 20.86 -4.00
CA LEU A 248 3.72 21.97 -3.76
C LEU A 248 3.05 23.35 -3.75
N ALA A 249 2.04 23.55 -4.61
CA ALA A 249 1.42 24.86 -4.82
C ALA A 249 0.00 24.74 -5.38
N PRO A 250 -0.85 25.77 -5.22
CA PRO A 250 -2.19 25.79 -5.79
C PRO A 250 -2.19 25.65 -7.31
N LYS A 251 -2.90 24.65 -7.84
CA LYS A 251 -3.08 24.42 -9.29
C LYS A 251 -4.31 23.57 -9.57
N THR A 252 -4.71 23.52 -10.84
CA THR A 252 -5.56 22.43 -11.33
C THR A 252 -4.67 21.36 -11.95
N ALA A 253 -4.91 20.09 -11.62
CA ALA A 253 -4.18 18.96 -12.18
C ALA A 253 -5.12 17.86 -12.64
N LYS A 254 -4.60 16.95 -13.48
CA LYS A 254 -5.30 15.72 -13.83
C LYS A 254 -4.95 14.65 -12.81
N LEU A 255 -5.96 14.17 -12.10
CA LEU A 255 -5.90 12.91 -11.38
C LEU A 255 -6.18 11.79 -12.39
N PHE A 256 -5.25 10.85 -12.51
CA PHE A 256 -5.43 9.66 -13.33
C PHE A 256 -6.04 8.57 -12.47
N ARG A 257 -7.23 8.13 -12.87
CA ARG A 257 -7.94 7.06 -12.18
C ARG A 257 -7.37 5.72 -12.61
N ASN A 258 -7.06 4.91 -11.62
CA ASN A 258 -6.58 3.56 -11.80
C ASN A 258 -7.79 2.62 -11.85
N ALA A 259 -7.90 1.89 -12.96
CA ALA A 259 -8.96 0.92 -13.20
C ALA A 259 -8.63 -0.47 -12.65
N ASP A 260 -7.37 -0.73 -12.28
CA ASP A 260 -6.91 -1.97 -11.67
C ASP A 260 -7.04 -1.92 -10.14
N ASP A 261 -6.93 -0.73 -9.54
CA ASP A 261 -7.00 -0.52 -8.09
C ASP A 261 -7.52 0.88 -7.75
N ASP A 262 -8.68 0.96 -7.11
CA ASP A 262 -9.34 2.22 -6.76
C ASP A 262 -8.67 2.97 -5.59
N ALA A 263 -7.72 2.34 -4.89
CA ALA A 263 -6.87 2.98 -3.90
C ALA A 263 -5.61 3.61 -4.52
N ALA A 264 -5.25 3.29 -5.77
CA ALA A 264 -4.00 3.70 -6.39
C ALA A 264 -4.16 4.75 -7.50
N HIS A 265 -5.04 5.74 -7.26
CA HIS A 265 -5.19 6.92 -8.13
C HIS A 265 -4.01 7.88 -7.93
N ALA A 266 -3.55 8.56 -8.98
CA ALA A 266 -2.36 9.41 -8.86
C ALA A 266 -2.36 10.66 -9.76
N LEU A 267 -1.52 11.64 -9.43
CA LEU A 267 -1.33 12.86 -10.23
C LEU A 267 -0.40 12.67 -11.45
N TRP A 268 0.01 11.43 -11.71
CA TRP A 268 0.76 11.01 -12.88
C TRP A 268 0.01 9.88 -13.61
N ASN A 269 0.39 9.59 -14.86
CA ASN A 269 -0.32 8.61 -15.68
C ASN A 269 -0.12 7.17 -15.17
N VAL A 270 -1.05 6.69 -14.34
CA VAL A 270 -1.05 5.35 -13.74
C VAL A 270 -0.91 4.21 -14.75
N GLY A 271 -1.39 4.37 -16.00
CA GLY A 271 -1.21 3.36 -17.06
C GLY A 271 0.26 3.12 -17.50
N ARG A 272 1.21 3.94 -17.01
CA ARG A 272 2.65 3.71 -17.17
C ARG A 272 3.19 2.64 -16.22
N HIS A 273 2.51 2.39 -15.11
CA HIS A 273 2.91 1.33 -14.19
C HIS A 273 2.84 -0.03 -14.90
N PRO A 274 3.85 -0.91 -14.76
CA PRO A 274 3.86 -2.20 -15.44
C PRO A 274 2.65 -3.08 -15.10
N ALA A 275 2.20 -3.06 -13.84
CA ALA A 275 1.11 -3.90 -13.33
C ALA A 275 -0.30 -3.35 -13.63
N TYR A 276 -0.47 -2.08 -14.01
CA TYR A 276 -1.79 -1.47 -14.23
C TYR A 276 -2.24 -1.62 -15.69
N LEU A 277 -2.56 -2.87 -16.05
CA LEU A 277 -2.94 -3.25 -17.42
C LEU A 277 -4.26 -2.60 -17.85
N GLN A 278 -5.29 -2.58 -16.99
CA GLN A 278 -6.56 -1.94 -17.32
C GLN A 278 -6.40 -0.44 -17.48
N SER A 279 -5.65 0.19 -16.58
CA SER A 279 -5.40 1.63 -16.65
C SER A 279 -4.61 2.06 -17.88
N ARG A 280 -3.79 1.15 -18.43
CA ARG A 280 -3.09 1.38 -19.71
C ARG A 280 -4.05 1.37 -20.90
N LEU A 281 -5.07 0.51 -20.86
CA LEU A 281 -6.08 0.35 -21.91
C LEU A 281 -7.21 1.39 -21.80
N GLN A 282 -7.65 1.66 -20.57
CA GLN A 282 -8.77 2.51 -20.21
C GLN A 282 -8.26 3.75 -19.47
N ARG A 283 -7.81 4.75 -20.23
CA ARG A 283 -7.31 6.00 -19.64
C ARG A 283 -8.49 6.83 -19.16
N ALA A 284 -8.62 6.95 -17.85
CA ALA A 284 -9.60 7.81 -17.21
C ALA A 284 -8.89 8.89 -16.38
N THR A 285 -9.37 10.13 -16.50
CA THR A 285 -8.84 11.26 -15.71
C THR A 285 -9.98 12.10 -15.15
N GLN A 286 -9.73 12.73 -14.00
CA GLN A 286 -10.57 13.74 -13.39
C GLN A 286 -9.73 15.01 -13.21
N ASP A 287 -10.28 16.18 -13.55
CA ASP A 287 -9.61 17.44 -13.20
C ASP A 287 -9.87 17.71 -11.71
N VAL A 288 -8.80 17.90 -10.94
CA VAL A 288 -8.85 18.10 -9.49
C VAL A 288 -8.13 19.38 -9.11
N ARG A 289 -8.61 20.01 -8.03
CA ARG A 289 -7.88 21.10 -7.38
C ARG A 289 -6.73 20.51 -6.57
N VAL A 290 -5.56 21.11 -6.70
CA VAL A 290 -4.38 20.85 -5.87
C VAL A 290 -4.13 22.09 -5.04
N GLU A 291 -3.82 21.91 -3.75
CA GLU A 291 -3.44 22.99 -2.84
C GLU A 291 -2.15 22.66 -2.09
N ALA A 292 -1.44 23.69 -1.63
CA ALA A 292 -0.36 23.50 -0.65
C ALA A 292 -0.95 23.45 0.76
N LEU A 293 -0.45 22.56 1.62
CA LEU A 293 -0.94 22.41 2.99
C LEU A 293 -0.85 23.73 3.76
N ASP A 294 0.29 24.42 3.67
CA ASP A 294 0.49 25.73 4.32
C ASP A 294 -0.50 26.80 3.83
N THR A 295 -0.93 26.72 2.57
CA THR A 295 -1.93 27.65 2.02
C THR A 295 -3.31 27.30 2.56
N MET A 296 -3.65 26.01 2.63
CA MET A 296 -4.93 25.53 3.14
C MET A 296 -5.12 25.83 4.63
N LEU A 297 -4.08 25.70 5.44
CA LEU A 297 -4.14 25.97 6.89
C LEU A 297 -3.99 27.46 7.23
N ARG A 298 -3.72 28.32 6.25
CA ARG A 298 -3.47 29.75 6.49
C ARG A 298 -4.70 30.43 7.12
N GLY A 299 -4.50 31.04 8.28
CA GLY A 299 -5.56 31.78 8.98
C GLY A 299 -6.56 30.89 9.71
N VAL A 300 -6.34 29.57 9.74
CA VAL A 300 -7.12 28.64 10.55
C VAL A 300 -6.30 28.30 11.80
N GLN A 301 -6.87 28.53 12.98
CA GLN A 301 -6.28 28.08 14.23
C GLN A 301 -6.70 26.64 14.48
N PHE A 302 -5.86 25.69 14.09
CA PHE A 302 -6.01 24.31 14.52
C PHE A 302 -5.36 24.10 15.89
N PRO A 303 -5.95 23.27 16.77
CA PRO A 303 -5.21 22.64 17.86
C PRO A 303 -3.98 21.91 17.32
N GLY A 304 -2.92 21.75 18.11
CA GLY A 304 -1.65 21.16 17.67
C GLY A 304 -1.83 19.85 16.87
N ILE A 305 -1.01 19.68 15.82
CA ILE A 305 -1.04 18.51 14.94
C ILE A 305 -0.14 17.44 15.53
N ARG A 306 -0.70 16.26 15.85
CA ARG A 306 0.05 15.10 16.36
C ARG A 306 0.67 14.28 15.25
N LEU A 307 -0.10 14.03 14.18
CA LEU A 307 0.24 13.11 13.12
C LEU A 307 -0.23 13.63 11.76
N ILE A 308 0.65 13.56 10.78
CA ILE A 308 0.31 13.67 9.35
C ILE A 308 0.52 12.30 8.70
N HIS A 309 -0.49 11.79 8.01
CA HIS A 309 -0.42 10.58 7.20
C HIS A 309 -0.47 10.94 5.70
N LEU A 310 0.38 10.30 4.90
CA LEU A 310 0.52 10.54 3.46
C LEU A 310 0.49 9.21 2.71
N ASP A 311 -0.54 9.00 1.91
CA ASP A 311 -0.68 7.86 1.00
C ASP A 311 -1.24 8.33 -0.36
N THR A 312 -0.35 8.82 -1.24
CA THR A 312 -0.76 9.59 -2.44
C THR A 312 -0.15 9.07 -3.74
N CYS A 313 0.33 7.83 -3.71
CA CYS A 313 0.91 7.13 -4.85
C CYS A 313 1.98 7.93 -5.63
N GLY A 314 2.80 8.75 -4.97
CA GLY A 314 3.95 9.42 -5.58
C GLY A 314 4.04 10.93 -5.38
N ALA A 315 2.98 11.59 -4.89
CA ALA A 315 2.99 13.04 -4.68
C ALA A 315 3.62 13.45 -3.33
N GLU A 316 4.19 12.51 -2.57
CA GLU A 316 4.54 12.70 -1.16
C GLU A 316 5.56 13.83 -0.97
N LEU A 317 6.61 13.90 -1.80
CA LEU A 317 7.62 14.97 -1.69
C LEU A 317 7.04 16.36 -2.00
N ASP A 318 6.24 16.49 -3.05
CA ASP A 318 5.59 17.75 -3.41
C ASP A 318 4.68 18.24 -2.27
N ILE A 319 3.94 17.33 -1.63
CA ILE A 319 3.07 17.64 -0.49
C ILE A 319 3.88 18.10 0.72
N LEU A 320 4.94 17.37 1.05
CA LEU A 320 5.85 17.71 2.16
C LEU A 320 6.52 19.07 1.95
N GLN A 321 6.92 19.40 0.72
CA GLN A 321 7.45 20.72 0.37
C GLN A 321 6.39 21.83 0.43
N GLY A 322 5.12 21.51 0.13
CA GLY A 322 3.99 22.41 0.34
C GLY A 322 3.55 22.58 1.80
N ALA A 323 4.22 21.90 2.73
CA ALA A 323 3.90 21.83 4.16
C ALA A 323 5.02 22.34 5.08
N VAL A 324 6.05 22.98 4.54
CA VAL A 324 7.26 23.41 5.31
C VAL A 324 6.89 24.23 6.54
N GLY A 325 6.06 25.26 6.39
CA GLY A 325 5.66 26.15 7.48
C GLY A 325 4.82 25.42 8.54
N THR A 326 4.01 24.44 8.14
CA THR A 326 3.27 23.57 9.05
C THR A 326 4.21 22.67 9.84
N LEU A 327 5.14 21.98 9.17
CA LEU A 327 6.10 21.06 9.78
C LEU A 327 7.01 21.78 10.78
N GLU A 328 7.54 22.95 10.42
CA GLU A 328 8.40 23.76 11.30
C GLU A 328 7.61 24.44 12.42
N GLY A 329 6.48 25.08 12.07
CA GLY A 329 5.72 25.92 12.98
C GLY A 329 4.97 25.14 14.06
N GLN A 330 4.52 23.92 13.76
CA GLN A 330 3.83 23.05 14.71
C GLN A 330 4.74 22.00 15.34
N GLN A 331 5.97 21.83 14.83
CA GLN A 331 6.88 20.74 15.22
C GLN A 331 6.16 19.40 15.26
N VAL A 332 5.47 19.08 14.16
CA VAL A 332 4.59 17.91 14.06
C VAL A 332 5.35 16.67 14.55
N PRO A 333 4.88 15.98 15.60
CA PRO A 333 5.64 14.89 16.20
C PRO A 333 5.94 13.77 15.21
N TYR A 334 4.95 13.41 14.38
CA TYR A 334 5.03 12.25 13.51
C TYR A 334 4.49 12.54 12.11
N VAL A 335 5.20 12.00 11.13
CA VAL A 335 4.73 11.91 9.74
C VAL A 335 4.84 10.46 9.29
N ILE A 336 3.72 9.83 8.96
CA ILE A 336 3.73 8.52 8.30
C ILE A 336 3.56 8.73 6.81
N CYS A 337 4.42 8.10 6.02
CA CYS A 337 4.50 8.30 4.59
C CYS A 337 4.63 6.95 3.88
N ALA A 338 3.70 6.68 2.95
CA ALA A 338 3.79 5.59 2.01
C ALA A 338 4.74 5.98 0.86
N MET A 339 5.95 5.42 0.85
CA MET A 339 6.93 5.68 -0.20
C MET A 339 6.66 4.79 -1.40
N HIS A 340 6.07 5.38 -2.44
CA HIS A 340 5.79 4.75 -3.73
C HIS A 340 6.93 5.04 -4.72
N ARG A 341 7.96 4.19 -4.82
CA ARG A 341 9.18 4.56 -5.58
C ARG A 341 8.91 4.82 -7.06
N PHE A 342 8.11 3.98 -7.70
CA PHE A 342 7.70 4.20 -9.08
C PHE A 342 6.90 5.51 -9.21
N GLY A 343 5.97 5.76 -8.30
CA GLY A 343 5.16 6.98 -8.29
C GLY A 343 6.00 8.25 -8.16
N LEU A 344 6.95 8.27 -7.21
CA LEU A 344 7.90 9.36 -7.03
C LEU A 344 8.67 9.66 -8.33
N GLN A 345 9.18 8.63 -9.00
CA GLN A 345 9.88 8.77 -10.28
C GLN A 345 8.98 9.37 -11.37
N GLN A 346 7.71 8.97 -11.45
CA GLN A 346 6.76 9.54 -12.41
C GLN A 346 6.43 11.01 -12.11
N MET A 347 6.50 11.41 -10.84
CA MET A 347 6.39 12.80 -10.39
C MET A 347 7.70 13.59 -10.54
N GLY A 348 8.79 12.96 -11.00
CA GLY A 348 10.09 13.60 -11.20
C GLY A 348 10.91 13.74 -9.91
N THR A 349 10.61 12.95 -8.89
CA THR A 349 11.29 12.91 -7.59
C THR A 349 11.79 11.50 -7.27
N SER A 350 12.37 11.31 -6.09
CA SER A 350 12.89 10.02 -5.65
C SER A 350 12.76 9.84 -4.15
N GLU A 351 12.81 8.59 -3.71
CA GLU A 351 12.91 8.25 -2.28
C GLU A 351 14.12 8.93 -1.62
N GLN A 352 15.24 9.04 -2.33
CA GLN A 352 16.44 9.70 -1.80
C GLN A 352 16.19 11.18 -1.53
N GLU A 353 15.57 11.90 -2.46
CA GLU A 353 15.24 13.32 -2.29
C GLU A 353 14.22 13.52 -1.17
N LEU A 354 13.21 12.65 -1.06
CA LEU A 354 12.22 12.70 0.01
C LEU A 354 12.87 12.51 1.38
N ARG A 355 13.69 11.46 1.54
CA ARG A 355 14.43 11.22 2.79
C ARG A 355 15.37 12.36 3.13
N HIS A 356 16.06 12.92 2.12
CA HIS A 356 16.94 14.07 2.31
C HIS A 356 16.17 15.29 2.79
N PHE A 357 15.01 15.58 2.18
CA PHE A 357 14.14 16.66 2.59
C PHE A 357 13.66 16.48 4.04
N MET A 358 13.14 15.30 4.41
CA MET A 358 12.70 15.05 5.79
C MET A 358 13.85 15.14 6.80
N GLY A 359 15.05 14.68 6.44
CA GLY A 359 16.25 14.84 7.26
C GLY A 359 16.69 16.30 7.41
N TYR A 360 16.56 17.12 6.36
CA TYR A 360 16.78 18.57 6.41
C TYR A 360 15.78 19.25 7.37
N MET A 361 14.53 18.78 7.39
CA MET A 361 13.50 19.21 8.35
C MET A 361 13.71 18.62 9.77
N GLY A 362 14.80 17.86 9.99
CA GLY A 362 15.20 17.32 11.28
C GLY A 362 14.61 15.96 11.65
N TYR A 363 13.78 15.34 10.81
CA TYR A 363 13.11 14.08 11.13
C TYR A 363 14.02 12.86 10.96
N THR A 364 13.81 11.86 11.81
CA THR A 364 14.49 10.55 11.71
C THR A 364 13.55 9.49 11.14
N PRO A 365 13.92 8.75 10.07
CA PRO A 365 13.07 7.75 9.45
C PRO A 365 13.18 6.36 10.08
N TYR A 366 12.03 5.69 10.23
CA TYR A 366 11.88 4.32 10.69
C TYR A 366 10.98 3.54 9.72
N TRP A 367 11.35 2.30 9.44
CA TRP A 367 10.55 1.39 8.63
C TRP A 367 9.45 0.75 9.49
N ILE A 368 8.22 0.81 8.99
CA ILE A 368 7.06 0.10 9.54
C ILE A 368 7.00 -1.27 8.85
N ARG A 369 7.30 -2.36 9.59
CA ARG A 369 7.29 -3.73 9.05
C ARG A 369 6.24 -4.60 9.74
N PRO A 370 5.45 -5.39 9.00
CA PRO A 370 4.49 -6.33 9.59
C PRO A 370 5.13 -7.39 10.50
N GLU A 371 6.36 -7.80 10.19
CA GLU A 371 7.05 -8.90 10.88
C GLU A 371 7.93 -8.44 12.05
N ALA A 372 8.17 -7.12 12.17
CA ALA A 372 9.04 -6.59 13.21
C ALA A 372 8.21 -6.14 14.41
N PRO A 373 8.46 -6.64 15.62
CA PRO A 373 7.76 -6.18 16.82
C PRO A 373 8.17 -4.76 17.25
N HIS A 374 9.08 -4.11 16.51
CA HIS A 374 9.64 -2.81 16.82
C HIS A 374 9.91 -1.98 15.56
N LEU A 375 9.87 -0.66 15.69
CA LEU A 375 10.32 0.26 14.64
C LEU A 375 11.80 0.03 14.34
N VAL A 376 12.12 -0.21 13.07
CA VAL A 376 13.49 -0.46 12.61
C VAL A 376 14.01 0.81 11.94
N PRO A 377 15.22 1.31 12.27
CA PRO A 377 15.81 2.41 11.52
C PRO A 377 15.80 2.10 10.02
N LEU A 378 15.30 3.03 9.22
CA LEU A 378 15.13 2.79 7.79
C LEU A 378 16.53 2.71 7.13
N PRO A 379 16.92 1.57 6.51
CA PRO A 379 18.25 1.40 5.95
C PRO A 379 18.48 2.37 4.77
N PRO A 380 19.75 2.61 4.38
CA PRO A 380 20.07 3.43 3.22
C PRO A 380 19.31 2.96 1.97
N PRO A 381 18.92 3.85 1.03
CA PRO A 381 18.14 3.48 -0.14
C PRO A 381 18.73 2.34 -1.00
N GLN A 382 20.05 2.17 -0.97
CA GLN A 382 20.78 1.12 -1.71
C GLN A 382 20.68 -0.27 -1.07
N GLU A 383 20.36 -0.33 0.23
CA GLU A 383 20.25 -1.58 1.02
C GLU A 383 18.79 -1.94 1.33
N ALA A 384 17.86 -1.02 1.08
CA ALA A 384 16.43 -1.25 1.21
C ALA A 384 15.93 -2.12 0.05
N ALA A 385 16.07 -3.45 0.16
CA ALA A 385 15.37 -4.43 -0.69
C ALA A 385 13.88 -4.49 -0.34
N ALA A 386 13.22 -3.33 -0.28
CA ALA A 386 11.80 -3.20 0.03
C ALA A 386 11.01 -3.05 -1.28
N GLY A 387 9.80 -3.62 -1.33
CA GLY A 387 8.88 -3.46 -2.46
C GLY A 387 8.48 -2.00 -2.71
N ASP A 388 7.80 -1.76 -3.83
CA ASP A 388 7.50 -0.41 -4.34
C ASP A 388 6.69 0.46 -3.36
N ASP A 389 5.93 -0.17 -2.44
CA ASP A 389 5.12 0.46 -1.39
C ASP A 389 5.72 0.25 0.00
N THR A 390 6.61 1.14 0.43
CA THR A 390 7.24 1.08 1.75
C THR A 390 6.60 2.08 2.71
N GLN A 391 6.02 1.60 3.82
CA GLN A 391 5.48 2.47 4.88
C GLN A 391 6.59 2.95 5.81
N VAL A 392 6.74 4.26 5.96
CA VAL A 392 7.81 4.88 6.76
C VAL A 392 7.24 5.86 7.77
N LEU A 393 7.69 5.75 9.02
CA LEU A 393 7.47 6.74 10.06
C LEU A 393 8.66 7.69 10.13
N PHE A 394 8.40 8.98 10.05
CA PHE A 394 9.35 10.05 10.35
C PHE A 394 9.02 10.63 11.74
N VAL A 395 10.01 10.66 12.62
CA VAL A 395 9.86 11.16 14.00
C VAL A 395 10.63 12.47 14.17
N HIS A 396 9.96 13.50 14.69
CA HIS A 396 10.59 14.76 15.02
C HIS A 396 11.43 14.63 16.31
N PRO A 397 12.65 15.18 16.37
CA PRO A 397 13.62 14.92 17.44
C PRO A 397 13.15 15.43 18.81
N ALA A 398 12.34 16.49 18.85
CA ALA A 398 11.75 17.01 20.09
C ALA A 398 10.82 16.01 20.80
N TRP A 399 10.41 14.93 20.12
CA TRP A 399 9.45 13.94 20.62
C TRP A 399 10.03 12.51 20.70
N ALA A 400 11.32 12.35 20.42
CA ALA A 400 11.98 11.04 20.41
C ALA A 400 12.18 10.44 21.82
N GLU A 401 12.33 11.29 22.86
CA GLU A 401 12.58 10.83 24.24
C GLU A 401 11.31 10.72 25.09
N THR A 402 10.30 11.56 24.83
CA THR A 402 9.05 11.65 25.61
C THR A 402 8.11 10.47 25.36
N ASP A 403 8.26 9.78 24.23
CA ASP A 403 7.39 8.72 23.78
C ASP A 403 8.15 7.38 23.61
N SER A 404 9.00 7.02 24.58
CA SER A 404 9.75 5.74 24.65
C SER A 404 8.91 4.46 24.46
N VAL A 405 7.58 4.58 24.48
CA VAL A 405 6.58 3.53 24.22
C VAL A 405 6.37 3.26 22.71
N VAL A 406 6.73 4.19 21.83
CA VAL A 406 6.45 4.18 20.37
C VAL A 406 7.25 3.12 19.59
N LEU A 407 8.18 2.44 20.24
CA LEU A 407 9.10 1.51 19.59
C LEU A 407 8.57 0.07 19.51
N GLN A 408 7.31 -0.25 19.89
CA GLN A 408 6.74 -1.60 19.74
C GLN A 408 5.61 -1.59 18.70
N VAL A 409 5.78 -2.22 17.53
CA VAL A 409 4.81 -2.22 16.40
C VAL A 409 3.89 -3.45 16.46
#